data_AF-A0A2V8QZL4-F1
#
_entry.id   AF-A0A2V8QZL4-F1
#
_cell.length_a   1.000
_cell.length_b   1.000
_cell.length_c   1.000
_cell.angle_alpha   90.00
_cell.angle_beta   90.00
_cell.angle_gamma   90.00
#
_symmetry.space_group_name_H-M   'P 1'
#
loop_
_entity.id
_entity.type
_entity.pdbx_description
1 polymer ?
#
loop_
_entity_poly.entity_id
_entity_poly.type
_entity_poly.pdbx_seq_one_letter_code
_entity_poly.pdbx_strand_id
1 'polypeptide(L)'
;MIFARRILNGAPLLELLMPRRVKVIQEPKSGRSSGRALIVTLALVAWMLAIGARLVQVQITQHDDLAARAQNQQLGAIDTSPIRGQVLDRQGRELARSIDTESFFADPREIENVDLTARNI
;
A
#
# COMPACT_ATOMS: atom_id res chain seq x y z
N MET A 1 -42.76 -30.93 78.78
CA MET A 1 -43.27 -30.16 77.63
C MET A 1 -42.21 -30.13 76.52
N ILE A 2 -42.33 -31.05 75.57
CA ILE A 2 -41.36 -31.34 74.49
C ILE A 2 -41.61 -30.44 73.25
N PHE A 3 -42.33 -29.32 73.40
CA PHE A 3 -42.92 -28.58 72.27
C PHE A 3 -42.24 -27.24 71.92
N ALA A 4 -41.31 -26.75 72.74
CA ALA A 4 -40.65 -25.45 72.53
C ALA A 4 -39.28 -25.54 71.83
N ARG A 5 -39.03 -26.59 71.03
CA ARG A 5 -37.78 -26.78 70.27
C ARG A 5 -37.99 -26.91 68.76
N ARG A 6 -39.19 -26.60 68.26
CA ARG A 6 -39.60 -26.83 66.85
C ARG A 6 -39.89 -25.58 66.02
N ILE A 7 -39.56 -24.38 66.52
CA ILE A 7 -39.78 -23.09 65.79
C ILE A 7 -38.44 -22.35 65.52
N LEU A 8 -37.31 -23.07 65.60
CA LEU A 8 -35.97 -22.57 65.28
C LEU A 8 -35.27 -23.50 64.28
N ASN A 9 -35.96 -23.87 63.20
CA ASN A 9 -35.36 -24.54 62.05
C ASN A 9 -35.93 -23.92 60.77
N GLY A 10 -35.11 -23.09 60.10
CA GLY A 10 -35.12 -23.01 58.63
C GLY A 10 -35.81 -21.81 57.99
N ALA A 11 -35.19 -20.63 58.12
CA ALA A 11 -35.09 -19.53 57.15
C ALA A 11 -36.38 -18.94 56.49
N PRO A 12 -36.62 -17.62 56.65
CA PRO A 12 -37.77 -16.88 56.11
C PRO A 12 -37.56 -16.44 54.65
N LEU A 13 -38.65 -16.39 53.86
CA LEU A 13 -39.11 -15.27 53.01
C LEU A 13 -38.06 -14.34 52.31
N LEU A 14 -36.88 -14.84 51.96
CA LEU A 14 -35.75 -14.10 51.35
C LEU A 14 -35.20 -14.78 50.09
N GLU A 15 -35.97 -15.67 49.47
CA GLU A 15 -35.60 -16.31 48.19
C GLU A 15 -36.07 -15.49 46.97
N LEU A 16 -36.88 -14.43 47.18
CA LEU A 16 -37.38 -13.51 46.14
C LEU A 16 -36.49 -12.27 45.94
N LEU A 17 -35.21 -12.35 46.29
CA LEU A 17 -34.23 -11.36 45.87
C LEU A 17 -32.91 -12.05 45.55
N MET A 18 -32.95 -13.03 44.65
CA MET A 18 -31.74 -13.67 44.14
C MET A 18 -31.03 -12.68 43.19
N PRO A 19 -29.83 -12.15 43.50
CA PRO A 19 -29.04 -11.47 42.48
C PRO A 19 -28.57 -12.52 41.49
N ARG A 20 -28.89 -12.33 40.21
CA ARG A 20 -28.32 -13.09 39.09
C ARG A 20 -26.80 -13.06 39.27
N ARG A 21 -26.18 -14.19 39.67
CA ARG A 21 -24.71 -14.27 39.76
C ARG A 21 -24.15 -14.00 38.37
N VAL A 22 -23.68 -12.78 38.17
CA VAL A 22 -22.88 -12.42 37.01
C VAL A 22 -21.61 -13.26 37.09
N LYS A 23 -21.43 -14.14 36.11
CA LYS A 23 -20.20 -14.90 35.95
C LYS A 23 -19.11 -13.88 35.63
N VAL A 24 -18.27 -13.57 36.62
CA VAL A 24 -17.10 -12.70 36.44
C VAL A 24 -16.31 -13.28 35.28
N ILE A 25 -16.09 -12.47 34.24
CA ILE A 25 -15.26 -12.83 33.10
C ILE A 25 -13.90 -13.21 33.69
N GLN A 26 -13.54 -14.49 33.62
CA GLN A 26 -12.29 -14.96 34.17
C GLN A 26 -11.15 -14.52 33.25
N GLU A 27 -10.15 -13.84 33.80
CA GLU A 27 -8.92 -13.46 33.11
C GLU A 27 -8.21 -14.70 32.55
N PRO A 28 -7.79 -14.71 31.27
CA PRO A 28 -7.12 -15.85 30.67
C PRO A 28 -5.78 -16.10 31.36
N LYS A 29 -5.67 -17.25 32.04
CA LYS A 29 -4.42 -17.72 32.64
C LYS A 29 -3.38 -17.93 31.53
N SER A 30 -2.32 -17.12 31.50
CA SER A 30 -1.18 -17.30 30.60
C SER A 30 -0.34 -18.52 31.02
N GLY A 31 -0.82 -19.71 30.67
CA GLY A 31 -0.14 -20.97 30.94
C GLY A 31 1.04 -21.16 29.98
N ARG A 32 2.27 -21.00 30.47
CA ARG A 32 3.54 -21.51 29.89
C ARG A 32 3.69 -21.34 28.36
N SER A 33 3.10 -20.29 27.78
CA SER A 33 3.18 -19.97 26.35
C SER A 33 4.29 -18.95 26.03
N SER A 34 4.90 -18.34 27.05
CA SER A 34 5.88 -17.26 26.88
C SER A 34 7.10 -17.66 26.05
N GLY A 35 7.62 -18.89 26.23
CA GLY A 35 8.76 -19.37 25.45
C GLY A 35 8.42 -19.62 23.97
N ARG A 36 7.23 -20.17 23.70
CA ARG A 36 6.74 -20.37 22.33
C ARG A 36 6.42 -19.03 21.65
N ALA A 37 5.79 -18.12 22.37
CA ALA A 37 5.51 -16.77 21.90
C ALA A 37 6.81 -16.02 21.57
N LEU A 38 7.84 -16.12 22.42
CA LEU A 38 9.14 -15.51 22.18
C LEU A 38 9.81 -16.04 20.90
N ILE A 39 9.77 -17.36 20.67
CA ILE A 39 10.31 -17.97 19.44
C ILE A 39 9.59 -17.44 18.20
N VAL A 40 8.26 -17.37 18.24
CA VAL A 40 7.46 -16.84 17.12
C VAL A 40 7.77 -15.36 16.88
N THR A 41 7.88 -14.56 17.94
CA THR A 41 8.25 -13.14 17.84
C THR A 41 9.65 -12.98 17.23
N LEU A 42 10.64 -13.75 17.68
CA LEU A 42 11.99 -13.69 17.13
C LEU A 42 12.03 -14.11 15.65
N ALA A 43 11.27 -15.14 15.28
CA ALA A 43 11.16 -15.56 13.88
C ALA A 43 10.54 -14.46 13.00
N LEU A 44 9.49 -13.79 13.48
CA LEU A 44 8.87 -12.67 12.76
C LEU A 44 9.82 -11.49 12.62
N VAL A 45 10.55 -11.13 13.67
CA VAL A 45 11.54 -10.04 13.63
C VAL A 45 12.65 -10.37 12.64
N ALA A 46 13.20 -11.58 12.67
CA ALA A 46 14.22 -12.02 11.72
C ALA A 46 13.70 -11.99 10.27
N TRP A 47 12.46 -12.41 10.04
CA TRP A 47 11.84 -12.36 8.72
C TRP A 47 11.64 -10.91 8.22
N MET A 48 11.18 -10.01 9.08
CA MET A 48 11.05 -8.59 8.76
C MET A 48 12.40 -7.95 8.44
N LEU A 49 13.45 -8.28 9.19
CA LEU A 49 14.81 -7.81 8.91
C LEU A 49 15.33 -8.34 7.57
N ALA A 50 15.06 -9.60 7.24
CA ALA A 50 15.46 -10.17 5.94
C ALA A 50 14.77 -9.45 4.76
N ILE A 51 13.47 -9.15 4.88
CA ILE A 51 12.74 -8.35 3.89
C ILE A 51 13.32 -6.94 3.81
N GLY A 52 13.55 -6.29 4.95
CA GLY A 52 14.14 -4.95 5.01
C GLY A 52 15.52 -4.90 4.36
N ALA A 53 16.39 -5.86 4.64
CA ALA A 53 17.70 -5.98 4.02
C ALA A 53 17.61 -6.18 2.50
N ARG A 54 16.66 -6.98 2.02
CA ARG A 54 16.42 -7.18 0.57
C ARG A 54 15.92 -5.89 -0.09
N LEU A 55 15.06 -5.13 0.57
CA LEU A 55 14.58 -3.84 0.06
C LEU A 55 15.74 -2.83 -0.01
N VAL A 56 16.56 -2.75 1.03
CA VAL A 56 17.76 -1.90 1.05
C VAL A 56 18.73 -2.34 -0.05
N GLN A 57 18.94 -3.64 -0.25
CA GLN A 57 19.76 -4.15 -1.35
C GLN A 57 19.25 -3.64 -2.71
N VAL A 58 17.94 -3.75 -2.98
CA VAL A 58 17.34 -3.26 -4.22
C VAL A 58 17.48 -1.75 -4.36
N GLN A 59 17.28 -0.99 -3.28
CA GLN A 59 17.42 0.46 -3.29
C GLN A 59 18.88 0.89 -3.49
N ILE A 60 19.86 0.24 -2.86
CA ILE A 60 21.28 0.60 -3.00
C ILE A 60 21.81 0.21 -4.37
N THR A 61 21.50 -0.99 -4.89
CA THR A 61 22.06 -1.42 -6.18
C THR A 61 21.32 -0.86 -7.39
N GLN A 62 20.08 -0.40 -7.24
CA GLN A 62 19.26 0.06 -8.37
C GLN A 62 18.74 1.49 -8.22
N HIS A 63 19.12 2.28 -7.20
CA HIS A 63 18.66 3.68 -7.14
C HIS A 63 19.15 4.48 -8.35
N ASP A 64 20.43 4.35 -8.70
CA ASP A 64 21.02 5.11 -9.81
C ASP A 64 20.43 4.64 -11.14
N ASP A 65 20.28 3.34 -11.28
CA ASP A 65 19.78 2.73 -12.51
C ASP A 65 18.29 3.00 -12.73
N LEU A 66 17.47 2.98 -11.66
CA LEU A 66 16.04 3.31 -11.73
C LEU A 66 15.79 4.82 -11.87
N ALA A 67 16.59 5.65 -11.20
CA ALA A 67 16.50 7.11 -11.34
C ALA A 67 16.94 7.55 -12.74
N ALA A 68 18.04 7.00 -13.26
CA ALA A 68 18.48 7.25 -14.64
C ALA A 68 17.45 6.75 -15.66
N ARG A 69 16.83 5.58 -15.44
CA ARG A 69 15.73 5.09 -16.30
C ARG A 69 14.50 5.98 -16.23
N ALA A 70 14.11 6.46 -15.04
CA ALA A 70 12.98 7.37 -14.89
C ALA A 70 13.26 8.71 -15.57
N GLN A 71 14.47 9.25 -15.44
CA GLN A 71 14.90 10.47 -16.13
C GLN A 71 14.90 10.26 -17.65
N ASN A 72 15.41 9.13 -18.13
CA ASN A 72 15.39 8.78 -19.54
C ASN A 72 13.99 8.47 -20.08
N GLN A 73 13.02 8.04 -19.24
CA GLN A 73 11.62 7.85 -19.64
C GLN A 73 10.81 9.15 -19.61
N GLN A 74 11.18 10.09 -18.73
CA GLN A 74 10.56 11.42 -18.66
C GLN A 74 11.09 12.35 -19.76
N LEU A 75 12.39 12.29 -20.07
CA LEU A 75 13.03 13.05 -21.15
C LEU A 75 12.92 12.33 -22.50
N GLY A 76 13.01 11.01 -22.48
CA GLY A 76 12.79 10.13 -23.61
C GLY A 76 11.51 9.34 -23.40
N ALA A 77 10.37 10.01 -23.54
CA ALA A 77 9.23 9.32 -24.13
C ALA A 77 9.71 8.88 -25.51
N ILE A 78 10.25 7.65 -25.61
CA ILE A 78 10.50 7.02 -26.90
C ILE A 78 9.14 7.03 -27.56
N ASP A 79 9.02 7.84 -28.60
CA ASP A 79 7.81 8.02 -29.36
C ASP A 79 7.51 6.72 -30.09
N THR A 80 6.99 5.74 -29.36
CA THR A 80 6.22 4.67 -29.96
C THR A 80 4.86 5.28 -30.21
N SER A 81 4.79 6.22 -31.14
CA SER A 81 3.52 6.58 -31.76
C SER A 81 3.14 5.35 -32.57
N PRO A 82 2.20 4.49 -32.12
CA PRO A 82 1.72 3.44 -32.99
C PRO A 82 1.15 4.15 -34.21
N ILE A 83 1.65 3.84 -35.41
CA ILE A 83 1.07 4.36 -36.64
C ILE A 83 -0.41 3.97 -36.64
N ARG A 84 -1.28 4.97 -36.44
CA ARG A 84 -2.72 4.76 -36.36
C ARG A 84 -3.18 4.22 -37.71
N GLY A 85 -3.97 3.14 -37.69
CA GLY A 85 -4.53 2.57 -38.91
C GLY A 85 -5.32 3.61 -39.71
N GLN A 86 -5.22 3.53 -41.04
CA GLN A 86 -5.91 4.43 -41.95
C GLN A 86 -7.44 4.26 -41.77
N VAL A 87 -8.16 5.38 -41.63
CA VAL A 87 -9.63 5.35 -41.60
C VAL A 87 -10.13 5.41 -43.04
N LEU A 88 -10.76 4.31 -43.48
CA LEU A 88 -11.31 4.16 -44.83
C LEU A 88 -12.83 4.37 -44.80
N ASP A 89 -13.36 5.07 -45.80
CA ASP A 89 -14.80 5.15 -46.10
C ASP A 89 -15.30 3.80 -46.68
N ARG A 90 -16.62 3.58 -46.77
CA ARG A 90 -17.24 2.37 -47.33
C ARG A 90 -16.85 2.09 -48.79
N GLN A 91 -16.34 3.10 -49.49
CA GLN A 91 -15.82 3.02 -50.86
C GLN A 91 -14.28 2.85 -50.91
N GLY A 92 -13.62 2.64 -49.78
CA GLY A 92 -12.16 2.45 -49.68
C GLY A 92 -11.34 3.74 -49.80
N ARG A 93 -11.96 4.91 -49.63
CA ARG A 93 -11.27 6.20 -49.69
C ARG A 93 -10.70 6.57 -48.32
N GLU A 94 -9.45 7.00 -48.27
CA GLU A 94 -8.79 7.45 -47.04
C GLU A 94 -9.39 8.79 -46.56
N LEU A 95 -9.81 8.84 -45.30
CA LEU A 95 -10.36 10.06 -44.66
C LEU A 95 -9.35 10.75 -43.73
N ALA A 96 -8.42 10.00 -43.14
CA ALA A 96 -7.33 10.54 -42.32
C ALA A 96 -6.15 9.58 -42.30
N ARG A 97 -4.94 10.12 -42.50
CA ARG A 97 -3.66 9.40 -42.40
C ARG A 97 -2.69 10.15 -41.50
N SER A 98 -1.86 9.41 -40.75
CA SER A 98 -0.71 9.98 -40.05
C SER A 98 0.43 10.20 -41.04
N ILE A 99 1.13 11.35 -40.93
CA ILE A 99 2.35 11.65 -41.68
C ILE A 99 3.46 11.99 -40.68
N ASP A 100 4.67 11.53 -40.95
CA ASP A 100 5.84 11.88 -40.14
C ASP A 100 6.22 13.35 -40.41
N THR A 101 6.54 14.10 -39.36
CA THR A 101 6.93 15.51 -39.44
C THR A 101 8.10 15.75 -38.50
N GLU A 102 9.15 16.37 -39.03
CA GLU A 102 10.29 16.83 -38.25
C GLU A 102 9.91 18.11 -37.50
N SER A 103 9.92 18.06 -36.17
CA SER A 103 9.77 19.27 -35.33
C SER A 103 11.14 19.74 -34.85
N PHE A 104 11.53 20.96 -35.21
CA PHE A 104 12.71 21.62 -34.66
C PHE A 104 12.30 22.56 -33.53
N PHE A 105 13.10 22.60 -32.46
CA PHE A 105 12.96 23.58 -31.39
C PHE A 105 14.31 24.30 -31.19
N ALA A 106 14.25 25.57 -30.79
CA ALA A 106 15.42 26.36 -30.46
C ALA A 106 15.26 26.94 -29.05
N ASP A 107 16.27 26.76 -28.18
CA ASP A 107 16.30 27.39 -26.86
C ASP A 107 16.92 28.81 -26.99
N PRO A 108 16.16 29.88 -26.71
CA PRO A 108 16.67 31.25 -26.84
C PRO A 108 17.89 31.56 -25.97
N ARG A 109 18.14 30.79 -24.90
CA ARG A 109 19.26 31.00 -23.97
C ARG A 109 20.60 30.48 -24.53
N GLU A 110 20.55 29.58 -25.50
CA GLU A 110 21.73 29.05 -26.19
C GLU A 110 22.05 29.84 -27.47
N ILE A 111 21.24 30.85 -27.80
CA ILE A 111 21.44 31.73 -28.96
C ILE A 111 22.21 32.97 -28.51
N GLU A 112 23.42 33.14 -29.05
CA GLU A 112 24.34 34.23 -28.70
C GLU A 112 23.72 35.63 -28.86
N ASN A 113 22.89 35.81 -29.90
CA ASN A 113 22.12 37.04 -30.09
C ASN A 113 20.74 36.73 -30.69
N VAL A 114 19.72 36.64 -29.83
CA VAL A 114 18.36 36.27 -30.21
C VAL A 114 17.78 37.21 -31.28
N ASP A 115 17.99 38.51 -31.13
CA ASP A 115 17.45 39.54 -32.02
C ASP A 115 18.06 39.50 -33.43
N LEU A 116 19.36 39.20 -33.56
CA LEU A 116 20.03 39.08 -34.85
C LEU A 116 19.70 37.75 -35.54
N THR A 117 19.65 36.66 -34.79
CA THR A 117 19.33 35.33 -35.34
C THR A 117 17.90 35.31 -35.84
N ALA A 118 16.92 35.81 -35.08
CA ALA A 118 15.51 35.84 -35.48
C ALA A 118 15.21 36.66 -36.75
N ARG A 119 16.09 37.62 -37.11
CA ARG A 119 15.95 38.42 -38.34
C ARG A 119 16.51 37.73 -39.59
N ASN A 120 17.33 36.69 -39.42
CA ASN A 120 18.07 36.03 -40.49
C ASN A 120 17.56 34.61 -40.82
N ILE A 121 16.50 34.15 -40.14
CA ILE A 121 15.74 32.92 -40.42
C ILE A 121 14.46 33.29 -41.16
#